data_AF-A0A3D0K198-F1
#
_entry.id   AF-A0A3D0K198-F1
#
_cell.length_a   1.000
_cell.length_b   1.000
_cell.length_c   1.000
_cell.angle_alpha   90.00
_cell.angle_beta   90.00
_cell.angle_gamma   90.00
#
_symmetry.space_group_name_H-M   'P 1'
#
loop_
_entity.id
_entity.type
_entity.pdbx_description
1 polymer ?
#
loop_
_entity_poly.entity_id
_entity_poly.type
_entity_poly.pdbx_seq_one_letter_code
_entity_poly.pdbx_strand_id
1 'polypeptide(L)'
;DPRLRTHGLRIAERLEPTAMPTEAMLRSLHDPDAGVRRQAAASLGTVAAGDHVTALADAILTHPDDTVLRSTVLAASPGAELPLLEELVWDDRWDRATPPAMATLRLIARTVQERNDPPDMLALMELLASIPPDRDWATETIALSIVDHHRLRSERPRPIELHEAPFDWNDRLAESPDVAGGLLGLIDLHANWPGRPGHEIELDTGHLPPEAVAMVEHGATLYVHCMGCHQADGRGLRRFYPPLAGSERVLGSAEPLVAILLHGMEGPLDIDGVRYDQQMPAAPFTSDEDIAAVASYLRTAWGNDAPVITPSAVRAIRGRTAGHRGPWTSTALRNAFSPR
;
A
#
# COMPACT_ATOMS: atom_id res chain seq x y z
N ASP A 1 40.70 -21.30 -22.82
CA ASP A 1 39.51 -21.93 -23.42
C ASP A 1 38.33 -21.76 -22.47
N PRO A 2 37.24 -21.09 -22.89
CA PRO A 2 36.02 -20.93 -22.08
C PRO A 2 35.45 -22.26 -21.59
N ARG A 3 35.50 -23.33 -22.38
CA ARG A 3 34.97 -24.65 -22.01
C ARG A 3 35.71 -25.23 -20.80
N LEU A 4 37.03 -25.06 -20.75
CA LEU A 4 37.84 -25.50 -19.61
C LEU A 4 37.50 -24.69 -18.35
N ARG A 5 37.28 -23.37 -18.45
CA ARG A 5 36.89 -22.53 -17.32
C ARG A 5 35.50 -22.89 -16.78
N THR A 6 34.51 -23.05 -17.66
CA THR A 6 33.17 -23.54 -17.28
C THR A 6 33.23 -24.91 -16.60
N HIS A 7 34.05 -25.84 -17.12
CA HIS A 7 34.20 -27.15 -16.48
C HIS A 7 34.87 -27.05 -15.11
N GLY A 8 35.89 -26.18 -14.97
CA GLY A 8 36.54 -25.89 -13.71
C GLY A 8 35.56 -25.40 -12.63
N LEU A 9 34.65 -24.49 -12.99
CA LEU A 9 33.60 -23.98 -12.09
C LEU A 9 32.67 -25.12 -11.61
N ARG A 10 32.24 -26.01 -12.51
CA ARG A 10 31.42 -27.19 -12.15
C ARG A 10 32.13 -28.23 -11.27
N ILE A 11 33.45 -28.29 -11.35
CA ILE A 11 34.25 -29.10 -10.44
C ILE A 11 34.30 -28.42 -9.08
N ALA A 12 34.51 -27.10 -9.05
CA ALA A 12 34.56 -26.31 -7.83
C ALA A 12 33.26 -26.38 -7.01
N GLU A 13 32.09 -26.48 -7.66
CA GLU A 13 30.78 -26.73 -7.01
C GLU A 13 30.73 -27.99 -6.13
N ARG A 14 31.53 -29.00 -6.44
CA ARG A 14 31.53 -30.29 -5.72
C ARG A 14 32.57 -30.36 -4.62
N LEU A 15 33.41 -29.34 -4.50
CA LEU A 15 34.38 -29.21 -3.44
C LEU A 15 33.70 -28.55 -2.25
N GLU A 16 34.12 -28.90 -1.04
CA GLU A 16 33.66 -28.22 0.17
C GLU A 16 33.86 -26.69 0.02
N PRO A 17 32.88 -25.86 0.44
CA PRO A 17 32.98 -24.40 0.35
C PRO A 17 34.19 -23.93 1.15
N THR A 18 35.29 -23.65 0.46
CA THR A 18 36.51 -23.09 1.02
C THR A 18 36.77 -21.74 0.36
N ALA A 19 37.54 -20.85 1.01
CA ALA A 19 37.73 -19.48 0.53
C ALA A 19 38.29 -19.39 -0.91
N MET A 20 39.13 -20.35 -1.32
CA MET A 20 39.75 -20.36 -2.66
C MET A 20 38.78 -20.65 -3.82
N PRO A 21 37.95 -21.72 -3.78
CA PRO A 21 36.88 -21.95 -4.76
C PRO A 21 35.94 -20.75 -4.92
N THR A 22 35.49 -20.15 -3.82
CA THR A 22 34.56 -19.02 -3.85
C THR A 22 35.17 -17.79 -4.52
N GLU A 23 36.40 -17.41 -4.17
CA GLU A 23 37.09 -16.28 -4.79
C GLU A 23 37.29 -16.48 -6.31
N ALA A 24 37.55 -17.73 -6.73
CA ALA A 24 37.65 -18.06 -8.15
C ALA A 24 36.31 -17.94 -8.89
N MET A 25 35.20 -18.32 -8.25
CA MET A 25 33.85 -18.13 -8.80
C MET A 25 33.52 -16.64 -8.92
N LEU A 26 33.78 -15.84 -7.88
CA LEU A 26 33.55 -14.39 -7.87
C LEU A 26 34.33 -13.70 -8.99
N ARG A 27 35.63 -13.99 -9.15
CA ARG A 27 36.43 -13.43 -10.26
C ARG A 27 35.87 -13.82 -11.63
N SER A 28 35.28 -15.00 -11.75
CA SER A 28 34.72 -15.50 -13.00
C SER A 28 33.41 -14.82 -13.40
N LEU A 29 32.78 -14.03 -12.52
CA LEU A 29 31.64 -13.17 -12.87
C LEU A 29 32.02 -12.07 -13.87
N HIS A 30 33.30 -11.70 -13.97
CA HIS A 30 33.81 -10.69 -14.93
C HIS A 30 34.50 -11.32 -16.14
N ASP A 31 34.31 -12.63 -16.39
CA ASP A 31 34.94 -13.30 -17.53
C ASP A 31 34.43 -12.72 -18.87
N PRO A 32 35.29 -12.55 -19.90
CA PRO A 32 34.85 -12.06 -21.21
C PRO A 32 33.80 -12.97 -21.87
N ASP A 33 33.79 -14.27 -21.56
CA ASP A 33 32.83 -15.23 -22.09
C ASP A 33 31.55 -15.31 -21.25
N ALA A 34 30.40 -15.08 -21.88
CA ALA A 34 29.09 -15.09 -21.21
C ALA A 34 28.74 -16.45 -20.58
N GLY A 35 29.16 -17.56 -21.21
CA GLY A 35 28.94 -18.90 -20.68
C GLY A 35 29.71 -19.15 -19.39
N VAL A 36 30.91 -18.59 -19.26
CA VAL A 36 31.70 -18.65 -18.02
C VAL A 36 31.04 -17.83 -16.92
N ARG A 37 30.61 -16.59 -17.20
CA ARG A 37 29.92 -15.74 -16.20
C ARG A 37 28.66 -16.39 -15.66
N ARG A 38 27.80 -16.91 -16.55
CA ARG A 38 26.54 -17.58 -16.17
C ARG A 38 26.80 -18.83 -15.34
N GLN A 39 27.81 -19.62 -15.71
CA GLN A 39 28.19 -20.77 -14.89
C GLN A 39 28.70 -20.31 -13.53
N ALA A 40 29.51 -19.26 -13.46
CA ALA A 40 30.03 -18.74 -12.19
C ALA A 40 28.90 -18.28 -11.27
N ALA A 41 27.91 -17.54 -11.80
CA ALA A 41 26.72 -17.17 -11.06
C ALA A 41 25.93 -18.39 -10.57
N ALA A 42 25.77 -19.43 -11.39
CA ALA A 42 25.12 -20.68 -10.98
C ALA A 42 25.90 -21.40 -9.87
N SER A 43 27.23 -21.45 -10.00
CA SER A 43 28.12 -22.08 -9.01
C SER A 43 28.08 -21.36 -7.66
N LEU A 44 27.93 -20.03 -7.65
CA LEU A 44 27.80 -19.25 -6.41
C LEU A 44 26.54 -19.60 -5.62
N GLY A 45 25.53 -20.21 -6.25
CA GLY A 45 24.34 -20.71 -5.55
C GLY A 45 24.61 -21.88 -4.59
N THR A 46 25.80 -22.49 -4.62
CA THR A 46 26.22 -23.46 -3.61
C THR A 46 26.82 -22.81 -2.36
N VAL A 47 26.96 -21.49 -2.36
CA VAL A 47 27.49 -20.66 -1.27
C VAL A 47 26.38 -19.70 -0.81
N ALA A 48 26.43 -19.24 0.44
CA ALA A 48 25.46 -18.28 0.94
C ALA A 48 25.55 -16.96 0.16
N ALA A 49 24.54 -16.65 -0.64
CA ALA A 49 24.54 -15.48 -1.51
C ALA A 49 24.62 -14.14 -0.75
N GLY A 50 24.14 -14.11 0.51
CA GLY A 50 24.23 -12.95 1.39
C GLY A 50 25.66 -12.42 1.57
N ASP A 51 26.67 -13.29 1.52
CA ASP A 51 28.08 -12.89 1.68
C ASP A 51 28.66 -12.22 0.42
N HIS A 52 27.94 -12.28 -0.70
CA HIS A 52 28.45 -11.94 -2.03
C HIS A 52 27.49 -11.07 -2.86
N VAL A 53 26.49 -10.46 -2.23
CA VAL A 53 25.46 -9.63 -2.89
C VAL A 53 26.08 -8.56 -3.77
N THR A 54 27.09 -7.82 -3.28
CA THR A 54 27.76 -6.77 -4.05
C THR A 54 28.39 -7.28 -5.35
N ALA A 55 29.00 -8.47 -5.33
CA ALA A 55 29.60 -9.06 -6.53
C ALA A 55 28.54 -9.53 -7.54
N LEU A 56 27.42 -10.05 -7.04
CA LEU A 56 26.28 -10.46 -7.86
C LEU A 56 25.57 -9.25 -8.49
N ALA A 57 25.39 -8.17 -7.73
CA ALA A 57 24.91 -6.89 -8.21
C ALA A 57 25.84 -6.34 -9.31
N ASP A 58 27.16 -6.33 -9.06
CA ASP A 58 28.14 -5.85 -10.03
C ASP A 58 28.10 -6.63 -11.36
N ALA A 59 27.91 -7.96 -11.29
CA ALA A 59 27.77 -8.80 -12.48
C ALA A 59 26.53 -8.41 -13.31
N ILE A 60 25.40 -8.13 -12.66
CA ILE A 60 24.18 -7.63 -13.32
C ILE A 60 24.41 -6.26 -13.93
N LEU A 61 25.01 -5.33 -13.18
CA LEU A 61 25.25 -3.94 -13.59
C LEU A 61 26.22 -3.85 -14.76
N THR A 62 27.23 -4.73 -14.80
CA THR A 62 28.23 -4.80 -15.87
C THR A 62 27.68 -5.45 -17.15
N HIS A 63 26.70 -6.36 -17.01
CA HIS A 63 26.13 -7.09 -18.13
C HIS A 63 24.59 -7.05 -18.15
N PRO A 64 23.98 -5.86 -18.22
CA PRO A 64 22.54 -5.69 -17.99
C PRO A 64 21.67 -6.40 -19.05
N ASP A 65 22.17 -6.53 -20.28
CA ASP A 65 21.48 -7.20 -21.38
C ASP A 65 21.52 -8.74 -21.30
N ASP A 66 22.34 -9.31 -20.41
CA ASP A 66 22.44 -10.76 -20.23
C ASP A 66 21.30 -11.29 -19.35
N THR A 67 20.15 -11.53 -19.98
CA THR A 67 18.93 -12.01 -19.31
C THR A 67 19.13 -13.37 -18.64
N VAL A 68 20.00 -14.22 -19.17
CA VAL A 68 20.30 -15.53 -18.59
C VAL A 68 21.12 -15.35 -17.32
N LEU A 69 22.17 -14.52 -17.38
CA LEU A 69 22.97 -14.20 -16.19
C LEU A 69 22.08 -13.65 -15.07
N ARG A 70 21.20 -12.70 -15.39
CA ARG A 70 20.26 -12.13 -14.42
C ARG A 70 19.39 -13.19 -13.75
N SER A 71 18.71 -14.04 -14.53
CA SER A 71 17.85 -15.10 -13.97
C SER A 71 18.66 -16.13 -13.17
N THR A 72 19.90 -16.41 -13.59
CA THR A 72 20.80 -17.31 -12.86
C THR A 72 21.25 -16.71 -11.53
N VAL A 73 21.64 -15.43 -11.50
CA VAL A 73 22.00 -14.73 -10.25
C VAL A 73 20.84 -14.79 -9.26
N LEU A 74 19.62 -14.48 -9.72
CA LEU A 74 18.45 -14.52 -8.85
C LEU A 74 18.14 -15.92 -8.33
N ALA A 75 18.16 -16.94 -9.19
CA ALA A 75 17.95 -18.33 -8.79
C ALA A 75 19.05 -18.85 -7.84
N ALA A 76 20.26 -18.31 -7.93
CA ALA A 76 21.40 -18.63 -7.07
C ALA A 76 21.40 -17.83 -5.75
N SER A 77 20.44 -16.93 -5.53
CA SER A 77 20.46 -16.00 -4.39
C SER A 77 19.22 -16.08 -3.49
N PRO A 78 18.72 -17.29 -3.12
CA PRO A 78 17.55 -17.39 -2.26
C PRO A 78 17.81 -16.72 -0.91
N GLY A 79 16.93 -15.81 -0.51
CA GLY A 79 17.07 -15.07 0.75
C GLY A 79 17.87 -13.77 0.65
N ALA A 80 18.53 -13.50 -0.47
CA ALA A 80 19.32 -12.29 -0.69
C ALA A 80 18.69 -11.33 -1.72
N GLU A 81 17.42 -11.54 -2.07
CA GLU A 81 16.73 -10.77 -3.10
C GLU A 81 16.57 -9.29 -2.72
N LEU A 82 16.22 -8.99 -1.46
CA LEU A 82 16.09 -7.61 -0.96
C LEU A 82 17.44 -6.88 -0.92
N PRO A 83 18.51 -7.42 -0.30
CA PRO A 83 19.84 -6.82 -0.37
C PRO A 83 20.33 -6.61 -1.81
N LEU A 84 20.04 -7.55 -2.70
CA LEU A 84 20.39 -7.41 -4.12
C LEU A 84 19.61 -6.28 -4.79
N LEU A 85 18.31 -6.15 -4.48
CA LEU A 85 17.48 -5.06 -4.98
C LEU A 85 18.00 -3.70 -4.49
N GLU A 86 18.35 -3.59 -3.21
CA GLU A 86 18.92 -2.38 -2.60
C GLU A 86 20.21 -1.96 -3.33
N GLU A 87 21.20 -2.85 -3.43
CA GLU A 87 22.48 -2.57 -4.12
C GLU A 87 22.26 -2.05 -5.55
N LEU A 88 21.32 -2.65 -6.30
CA LEU A 88 21.03 -2.25 -7.67
C LEU A 88 20.30 -0.90 -7.79
N VAL A 89 19.42 -0.59 -6.84
CA VAL A 89 18.65 0.67 -6.82
C VAL A 89 19.57 1.87 -6.58
N TRP A 90 20.62 1.68 -5.77
CA TRP A 90 21.52 2.76 -5.35
C TRP A 90 22.75 2.94 -6.25
N ASP A 91 23.07 2.00 -7.13
CA ASP A 91 24.26 2.09 -8.00
C ASP A 91 24.12 3.21 -9.06
N ASP A 92 25.17 4.01 -9.24
CA ASP A 92 25.21 5.15 -10.16
C ASP A 92 25.26 4.75 -11.65
N ARG A 93 25.59 3.50 -11.98
CA ARG A 93 25.52 3.00 -13.36
C ARG A 93 24.09 2.94 -13.87
N TRP A 94 23.11 2.87 -12.96
CA TRP A 94 21.68 2.94 -13.24
C TRP A 94 21.12 4.28 -12.74
N ASP A 95 21.62 5.37 -13.31
CA ASP A 95 21.14 6.74 -13.03
C ASP A 95 19.75 7.05 -13.62
N ARG A 96 19.26 6.21 -14.54
CA ARG A 96 17.98 6.39 -15.24
C ARG A 96 17.33 5.06 -15.63
N ALA A 97 16.05 5.12 -15.94
CA ALA A 97 15.32 3.98 -16.51
C ALA A 97 15.93 3.49 -17.83
N THR A 98 16.31 2.22 -17.84
CA THR A 98 16.62 1.46 -19.06
C THR A 98 15.79 0.18 -19.09
N PRO A 99 15.45 -0.38 -20.26
CA PRO A 99 14.70 -1.64 -20.31
C PRO A 99 15.34 -2.78 -19.49
N PRO A 100 16.68 -2.97 -19.52
CA PRO A 100 17.34 -3.96 -18.66
C PRO A 100 17.21 -3.67 -17.16
N ALA A 101 17.44 -2.44 -16.72
CA ALA A 101 17.32 -2.06 -15.31
C ALA A 101 15.90 -2.29 -14.80
N MET A 102 14.90 -1.78 -15.53
CA MET A 102 13.49 -1.95 -15.16
C MET A 102 13.06 -3.42 -15.10
N ALA A 103 13.47 -4.22 -16.09
CA ALA A 103 13.18 -5.65 -16.10
C ALA A 103 13.82 -6.37 -14.91
N THR A 104 14.99 -5.93 -14.48
CA THR A 104 15.72 -6.52 -13.35
C THR A 104 15.07 -6.19 -12.02
N LEU A 105 14.82 -4.90 -11.74
CA LEU A 105 14.16 -4.47 -10.51
C LEU A 105 12.77 -5.12 -10.37
N ARG A 106 11.97 -5.19 -11.45
CA ARG A 106 10.66 -5.87 -11.43
C ARG A 106 10.77 -7.35 -11.13
N LEU A 107 11.75 -8.03 -11.72
CA LEU A 107 11.95 -9.46 -11.50
C LEU A 107 12.30 -9.75 -10.04
N ILE A 108 13.26 -9.01 -9.48
CA ILE A 108 13.69 -9.21 -8.08
C ILE A 108 12.56 -8.84 -7.13
N ALA A 109 11.92 -7.68 -7.30
CA ALA A 109 10.78 -7.27 -6.48
C ALA A 109 9.62 -8.28 -6.55
N ARG A 110 9.39 -8.93 -7.70
CA ARG A 110 8.38 -9.98 -7.83
C ARG A 110 8.76 -11.22 -7.03
N THR A 111 10.03 -11.64 -7.06
CA THR A 111 10.50 -12.80 -6.29
C THR A 111 10.39 -12.56 -4.78
N VAL A 112 10.67 -11.34 -4.30
CA VAL A 112 10.42 -10.95 -2.90
C VAL A 112 8.93 -11.15 -2.55
N GLN A 113 8.02 -10.66 -3.39
CA GLN A 113 6.58 -10.76 -3.15
C GLN A 113 6.03 -12.19 -3.25
N GLU A 114 6.62 -13.05 -4.08
CA GLU A 114 6.21 -14.46 -4.22
C GLU A 114 6.37 -15.28 -2.93
N ARG A 115 7.25 -14.83 -2.02
CA ARG A 115 7.40 -15.44 -0.69
C ARG A 115 6.19 -15.18 0.22
N ASN A 116 5.42 -14.13 -0.06
CA ASN A 116 4.21 -13.74 0.69
C ASN A 116 4.47 -13.67 2.20
N ASP A 117 5.61 -13.07 2.57
CA ASP A 117 6.09 -12.93 3.94
C ASP A 117 5.97 -11.46 4.41
N PRO A 118 5.27 -11.16 5.52
CA PRO A 118 5.06 -9.78 5.97
C PRO A 118 6.35 -9.00 6.30
N PRO A 119 7.42 -9.61 6.86
CA PRO A 119 8.73 -8.96 6.96
C PRO A 119 9.36 -8.56 5.64
N ASP A 120 9.39 -9.46 4.65
CA ASP A 120 9.92 -9.15 3.32
C ASP A 120 9.11 -8.03 2.65
N MET A 121 7.79 -8.01 2.86
CA MET A 121 6.92 -6.98 2.30
C MET A 121 7.13 -5.62 2.97
N LEU A 122 7.34 -5.59 4.29
CA LEU A 122 7.69 -4.37 5.03
C LEU A 122 8.98 -3.77 4.49
N ALA A 123 10.05 -4.57 4.42
CA ALA A 123 11.35 -4.12 3.94
C ALA A 123 11.30 -3.58 2.50
N LEU A 124 10.50 -4.20 1.63
CA LEU A 124 10.30 -3.70 0.27
C LEU A 124 9.57 -2.34 0.25
N MET A 125 8.62 -2.11 1.16
CA MET A 125 7.95 -0.82 1.30
C MET A 125 8.87 0.26 1.89
N GLU A 126 9.72 -0.10 2.85
CA GLU A 126 10.75 0.79 3.40
C GLU A 126 11.79 1.17 2.35
N LEU A 127 12.19 0.22 1.49
CA LEU A 127 13.02 0.53 0.33
C LEU A 127 12.32 1.56 -0.57
N LEU A 128 11.04 1.36 -0.91
CA LEU A 128 10.28 2.34 -1.69
C LEU A 128 10.20 3.73 -1.03
N ALA A 129 10.09 3.77 0.30
CA ALA A 129 10.09 5.01 1.08
C ALA A 129 11.43 5.74 1.03
N SER A 130 12.54 4.99 1.04
CA SER A 130 13.89 5.55 1.06
C SER A 130 14.41 6.03 -0.30
N ILE A 131 13.83 5.58 -1.42
CA ILE A 131 14.29 5.99 -2.77
C ILE A 131 14.01 7.49 -2.98
N PRO A 132 15.04 8.30 -3.31
CA PRO A 132 14.88 9.73 -3.50
C PRO A 132 14.13 10.07 -4.81
N PRO A 133 13.47 11.25 -4.90
CA PRO A 133 12.69 11.65 -6.08
C PRO A 133 13.47 11.67 -7.41
N ASP A 134 14.78 11.94 -7.39
CA ASP A 134 15.60 11.89 -8.60
C ASP A 134 15.77 10.46 -9.18
N ARG A 135 15.41 9.44 -8.40
CA ARG A 135 15.35 8.02 -8.79
C ARG A 135 13.92 7.48 -8.83
N ASP A 136 12.90 8.33 -9.00
CA ASP A 136 11.49 7.90 -9.05
C ASP A 136 11.20 6.84 -10.12
N TRP A 137 12.00 6.76 -11.17
CA TRP A 137 11.88 5.67 -12.15
C TRP A 137 12.02 4.27 -11.52
N ALA A 138 12.84 4.12 -10.48
CA ALA A 138 13.01 2.88 -9.74
C ALA A 138 11.80 2.63 -8.83
N THR A 139 11.34 3.68 -8.13
CA THR A 139 10.09 3.64 -7.35
C THR A 139 8.90 3.21 -8.21
N GLU A 140 8.67 3.85 -9.36
CA GLU A 140 7.62 3.49 -10.31
C GLU A 140 7.73 2.04 -10.77
N THR A 141 8.95 1.59 -11.06
CA THR A 141 9.22 0.24 -11.56
C THR A 141 8.87 -0.83 -10.52
N ILE A 142 9.28 -0.62 -9.28
CA ILE A 142 9.03 -1.55 -8.17
C ILE A 142 7.57 -1.45 -7.73
N ALA A 143 7.02 -0.24 -7.58
CA ALA A 143 5.62 -0.02 -7.20
C ALA A 143 4.64 -0.61 -8.23
N LEU A 144 4.92 -0.50 -9.53
CA LEU A 144 4.14 -1.20 -10.56
C LEU A 144 4.18 -2.72 -10.39
N SER A 145 5.34 -3.29 -10.02
CA SER A 145 5.44 -4.72 -9.72
C SER A 145 4.48 -5.13 -8.58
N ILE A 146 4.41 -4.31 -7.52
CA ILE A 146 3.51 -4.51 -6.37
C ILE A 146 2.04 -4.39 -6.78
N VAL A 147 1.68 -3.31 -7.48
CA VAL A 147 0.33 -3.08 -8.00
C VAL A 147 -0.16 -4.24 -8.84
N ASP A 148 0.69 -4.76 -9.74
CA ASP A 148 0.36 -5.87 -10.63
C ASP A 148 0.26 -7.20 -9.89
N HIS A 149 1.21 -7.49 -9.00
CA HIS A 149 1.19 -8.71 -8.19
C HIS A 149 -0.07 -8.75 -7.34
N HIS A 150 -0.35 -7.71 -6.58
CA HIS A 150 -1.49 -7.65 -5.67
C HIS A 150 -2.82 -7.35 -6.38
N ARG A 151 -2.82 -7.10 -7.69
CA ARG A 151 -4.03 -6.79 -8.49
C ARG A 151 -4.80 -5.59 -7.92
N LEU A 152 -4.09 -4.56 -7.48
CA LEU A 152 -4.66 -3.42 -6.74
C LEU A 152 -5.65 -2.57 -7.55
N ARG A 153 -5.64 -2.73 -8.89
CA ARG A 153 -6.58 -2.06 -9.81
C ARG A 153 -7.81 -2.91 -10.16
N SER A 154 -7.91 -4.12 -9.61
CA SER A 154 -9.00 -5.06 -9.91
C SER A 154 -10.18 -4.88 -8.95
N GLU A 155 -11.34 -5.47 -9.30
CA GLU A 155 -12.52 -5.51 -8.41
C GLU A 155 -12.26 -6.29 -7.10
N ARG A 156 -11.23 -7.14 -7.07
CA ARG A 156 -10.86 -7.99 -5.93
C ARG A 156 -9.34 -7.94 -5.70
N PRO A 157 -8.83 -6.81 -5.17
CA PRO A 157 -7.42 -6.66 -4.87
C PRO A 157 -7.00 -7.66 -3.77
N ARG A 158 -5.76 -8.14 -3.84
CA ARG A 158 -5.14 -8.91 -2.75
C ARG A 158 -4.53 -7.90 -1.79
N PRO A 159 -4.89 -7.92 -0.49
CA PRO A 159 -4.31 -6.99 0.47
C PRO A 159 -2.79 -7.22 0.60
N ILE A 160 -2.10 -6.18 1.04
CA ILE A 160 -0.68 -6.20 1.36
C ILE A 160 -0.59 -6.23 2.89
N GLU A 161 -0.20 -7.36 3.46
CA GLU A 161 -0.12 -7.52 4.91
C GLU A 161 1.31 -7.25 5.39
N LEU A 162 1.44 -6.33 6.34
CA LEU A 162 2.67 -5.97 7.02
C LEU A 162 2.52 -6.25 8.52
N HIS A 163 3.65 -6.40 9.21
CA HIS A 163 3.65 -6.68 10.64
C HIS A 163 3.79 -5.40 11.50
N GLU A 164 4.23 -4.28 10.91
CA GLU A 164 4.30 -2.95 11.52
C GLU A 164 4.28 -1.86 10.44
N ALA A 165 4.30 -0.59 10.86
CA ALA A 165 4.30 0.55 9.96
C ALA A 165 5.67 0.70 9.26
N PRO A 166 5.74 0.85 7.92
CA PRO A 166 7.01 1.10 7.25
C PRO A 166 7.60 2.45 7.64
N PHE A 167 8.89 2.46 7.94
CA PHE A 167 9.64 3.68 8.24
C PHE A 167 9.56 4.69 7.08
N ASP A 168 9.42 5.99 7.40
CA ASP A 168 9.31 7.13 6.48
C ASP A 168 8.18 7.06 5.41
N TRP A 169 7.26 6.09 5.51
CA TRP A 169 6.22 5.89 4.49
C TRP A 169 5.30 7.10 4.30
N ASN A 170 4.89 7.74 5.40
CA ASN A 170 4.02 8.93 5.35
C ASN A 170 4.72 10.14 4.75
N ASP A 171 6.01 10.32 5.06
CA ASP A 171 6.81 11.42 4.51
C ASP A 171 7.01 11.21 3.01
N ARG A 172 7.32 9.97 2.58
CA ARG A 172 7.39 9.62 1.15
C ARG A 172 6.08 9.91 0.42
N LEU A 173 4.93 9.53 1.00
CA LEU A 173 3.62 9.81 0.40
C LEU A 173 3.34 11.32 0.28
N ALA A 174 3.86 12.13 1.20
CA ALA A 174 3.70 13.58 1.17
C ALA A 174 4.61 14.25 0.12
N GLU A 175 5.74 13.63 -0.24
CA GLU A 175 6.74 14.17 -1.16
C GLU A 175 6.39 13.96 -2.65
N SER A 176 5.51 13.02 -2.99
CA SER A 176 5.29 12.60 -4.40
C SER A 176 3.88 12.93 -4.94
N PRO A 177 3.70 14.00 -5.75
CA PRO A 177 2.46 14.28 -6.46
C PRO A 177 2.39 13.70 -7.89
N ASP A 178 3.39 12.91 -8.30
CA ASP A 178 3.60 12.41 -9.66
C ASP A 178 3.18 10.93 -9.84
N VAL A 179 3.61 10.28 -10.92
CA VAL A 179 3.20 8.89 -11.25
C VAL A 179 3.67 7.92 -10.15
N ALA A 180 4.87 8.12 -9.61
CA ALA A 180 5.35 7.40 -8.43
C ALA A 180 4.38 7.59 -7.26
N GLY A 181 4.02 8.84 -6.94
CA GLY A 181 3.05 9.16 -5.90
C GLY A 181 1.69 8.47 -6.06
N GLY A 182 1.15 8.45 -7.27
CA GLY A 182 -0.12 7.76 -7.56
C GLY A 182 -0.06 6.24 -7.35
N LEU A 183 1.08 5.61 -7.63
CA LEU A 183 1.30 4.19 -7.38
C LEU A 183 1.48 3.91 -5.89
N LEU A 184 2.25 4.74 -5.18
CA LEU A 184 2.45 4.62 -3.74
C LEU A 184 1.14 4.82 -2.98
N GLY A 185 0.32 5.79 -3.36
CA GLY A 185 -1.01 5.97 -2.78
C GLY A 185 -1.96 4.77 -3.03
N LEU A 186 -1.84 4.11 -4.18
CA LEU A 186 -2.60 2.89 -4.45
C LEU A 186 -2.13 1.71 -3.59
N ILE A 187 -0.81 1.58 -3.39
CA ILE A 187 -0.21 0.60 -2.48
C ILE A 187 -0.68 0.86 -1.05
N ASP A 188 -0.56 2.12 -0.61
CA ASP A 188 -0.97 2.57 0.72
C ASP A 188 -2.44 2.23 1.00
N LEU A 189 -3.35 2.48 0.05
CA LEU A 189 -4.77 2.13 0.20
C LEU A 189 -5.02 0.64 0.53
N HIS A 190 -4.11 -0.24 0.11
CA HIS A 190 -4.26 -1.69 0.24
C HIS A 190 -3.26 -2.34 1.22
N ALA A 191 -2.42 -1.54 1.89
CA ALA A 191 -1.44 -2.02 2.86
C ALA A 191 -1.99 -2.02 4.29
N ASN A 192 -1.78 -3.09 5.04
CA ASN A 192 -2.36 -3.29 6.36
C ASN A 192 -1.24 -3.56 7.37
N TRP A 193 -1.30 -2.90 8.54
CA TRP A 193 -0.41 -3.17 9.67
C TRP A 193 -1.09 -2.86 11.01
N PRO A 194 -0.63 -3.46 12.12
CA PRO A 194 -1.11 -3.13 13.45
C PRO A 194 -0.91 -1.64 13.79
N GLY A 195 -1.90 -1.00 14.39
CA GLY A 195 -1.91 0.43 14.72
C GLY A 195 -2.10 1.37 13.53
N ARG A 196 -2.35 0.88 12.31
CA ARG A 196 -2.63 1.77 11.17
C ARG A 196 -3.94 2.53 11.38
N PRO A 197 -3.91 3.88 11.42
CA PRO A 197 -5.14 4.67 11.54
C PRO A 197 -6.11 4.27 10.43
N GLY A 198 -7.31 3.79 10.80
CA GLY A 198 -8.33 3.36 9.84
C GLY A 198 -8.32 1.90 9.40
N HIS A 199 -7.39 1.06 9.87
CA HIS A 199 -7.41 -0.38 9.57
C HIS A 199 -7.50 -1.27 10.80
N GLU A 200 -6.95 -0.85 11.95
CA GLU A 200 -7.43 -1.37 13.23
C GLU A 200 -8.74 -0.65 13.54
N ILE A 201 -9.79 -1.44 13.74
CA ILE A 201 -11.02 -0.97 14.33
C ILE A 201 -10.71 -0.71 15.82
N GLU A 202 -9.89 0.30 16.14
CA GLU A 202 -9.87 0.91 17.48
C GLU A 202 -11.22 1.58 17.65
N LEU A 203 -12.20 0.78 18.02
CA LEU A 203 -13.42 1.29 18.58
C LEU A 203 -13.08 1.70 20.01
N ASP A 204 -13.16 2.99 20.32
CA ASP A 204 -13.33 3.39 21.70
C ASP A 204 -14.74 3.00 22.14
N THR A 205 -14.95 1.70 22.36
CA THR A 205 -16.19 1.10 22.85
C THR A 205 -16.12 0.79 24.33
N GLY A 206 -14.99 1.04 25.00
CA GLY A 206 -14.79 0.73 26.42
C GLY A 206 -15.81 1.41 27.34
N HIS A 207 -16.39 2.51 26.89
CA HIS A 207 -17.43 3.26 27.58
C HIS A 207 -18.87 2.98 27.08
N LEU A 208 -19.03 2.15 26.04
CA LEU A 208 -20.34 1.85 25.44
C LEU A 208 -20.98 0.60 26.06
N PRO A 209 -22.33 0.56 26.16
CA PRO A 209 -23.01 -0.65 26.59
C PRO A 209 -22.88 -1.76 25.53
N PRO A 210 -22.94 -3.05 25.90
CA PRO A 210 -22.66 -4.18 24.98
C PRO A 210 -23.50 -4.16 23.70
N GLU A 211 -24.77 -3.76 23.77
CA GLU A 211 -25.63 -3.63 22.60
C GLU A 211 -25.19 -2.54 21.61
N ALA A 212 -24.53 -1.48 22.10
CA ALA A 212 -23.96 -0.45 21.25
C ALA A 212 -22.64 -0.90 20.62
N VAL A 213 -21.86 -1.74 21.32
CA VAL A 213 -20.62 -2.31 20.76
C VAL A 213 -20.91 -3.14 19.52
N ALA A 214 -21.83 -4.09 19.60
CA ALA A 214 -22.20 -4.94 18.47
C ALA A 214 -22.74 -4.13 17.27
N MET A 215 -23.49 -3.04 17.54
CA MET A 215 -23.99 -2.15 16.50
C MET A 215 -22.84 -1.38 15.81
N VAL A 216 -21.87 -0.91 16.57
CA VAL A 216 -20.70 -0.19 16.04
C VAL A 216 -19.80 -1.14 15.23
N GLU A 217 -19.58 -2.37 15.71
CA GLU A 217 -18.87 -3.43 14.97
C GLU A 217 -19.57 -3.73 13.63
N HIS A 218 -20.90 -3.89 13.65
CA HIS A 218 -21.69 -4.02 12.41
C HIS A 218 -21.49 -2.81 11.49
N GLY A 219 -21.50 -1.59 12.04
CA GLY A 219 -21.22 -0.36 11.31
C GLY A 219 -19.85 -0.35 10.63
N ALA A 220 -18.82 -0.87 11.30
CA ALA A 220 -17.49 -1.01 10.72
C ALA A 220 -17.50 -1.93 9.49
N THR A 221 -18.27 -3.04 9.52
CA THR A 221 -18.40 -3.92 8.34
C THR A 221 -19.10 -3.24 7.16
N LEU A 222 -20.02 -2.31 7.43
CA LEU A 222 -20.73 -1.55 6.41
C LEU A 222 -19.88 -0.40 5.83
N TYR A 223 -18.86 0.06 6.55
CA TYR A 223 -18.02 1.19 6.13
C TYR A 223 -17.24 0.94 4.84
N VAL A 224 -17.09 -0.32 4.41
CA VAL A 224 -16.50 -0.68 3.11
C VAL A 224 -17.20 0.01 1.92
N HIS A 225 -18.48 0.37 2.07
CA HIS A 225 -19.23 1.11 1.05
C HIS A 225 -18.91 2.62 1.03
N CYS A 226 -18.23 3.13 2.06
CA CYS A 226 -17.86 4.53 2.23
C CYS A 226 -16.36 4.76 1.98
N MET A 227 -15.52 3.76 2.29
CA MET A 227 -14.05 3.87 2.28
C MET A 227 -13.47 4.25 0.91
N GLY A 228 -14.13 3.88 -0.20
CA GLY A 228 -13.64 4.22 -1.54
C GLY A 228 -13.51 5.73 -1.80
N CYS A 229 -14.30 6.55 -1.09
CA CYS A 229 -14.22 8.01 -1.15
C CYS A 229 -13.61 8.58 0.14
N HIS A 230 -14.09 8.15 1.30
CA HIS A 230 -13.70 8.70 2.59
C HIS A 230 -12.42 8.10 3.18
N GLN A 231 -11.80 7.16 2.48
CA GLN A 231 -10.60 6.40 2.87
C GLN A 231 -10.83 5.54 4.12
N ALA A 232 -9.94 4.58 4.34
CA ALA A 232 -10.02 3.68 5.50
C ALA A 232 -9.87 4.45 6.83
N ASP A 233 -9.02 5.48 6.84
CA ASP A 233 -8.73 6.38 7.96
C ASP A 233 -9.74 7.52 8.14
N GLY A 234 -10.79 7.56 7.33
CA GLY A 234 -11.80 8.61 7.39
C GLY A 234 -11.27 10.00 7.04
N ARG A 235 -10.04 10.16 6.53
CA ARG A 235 -9.47 11.48 6.19
C ARG A 235 -9.93 11.98 4.82
N GLY A 236 -10.54 11.11 4.02
CA GLY A 236 -10.94 11.42 2.66
C GLY A 236 -9.76 11.74 1.76
N LEU A 237 -10.06 12.40 0.63
CA LEU A 237 -9.05 12.84 -0.33
C LEU A 237 -9.15 14.36 -0.44
N ARG A 238 -8.13 15.08 0.03
CA ARG A 238 -8.15 16.54 0.08
C ARG A 238 -8.54 17.16 -1.28
N ARG A 239 -9.45 18.14 -1.27
CA ARG A 239 -10.09 18.79 -2.44
C ARG A 239 -11.10 17.93 -3.24
N PHE A 240 -11.24 16.64 -2.95
CA PHE A 240 -12.19 15.75 -3.62
C PHE A 240 -13.25 15.23 -2.64
N TYR A 241 -12.82 14.47 -1.63
CA TYR A 241 -13.72 13.85 -0.64
C TYR A 241 -13.41 14.38 0.76
N PRO A 242 -14.42 14.91 1.47
CA PRO A 242 -14.20 15.53 2.78
C PRO A 242 -13.87 14.49 3.85
N PRO A 243 -13.12 14.89 4.90
CA PRO A 243 -12.84 14.03 6.04
C PRO A 243 -14.10 13.77 6.87
N LEU A 244 -14.19 12.54 7.40
CA LEU A 244 -15.11 12.09 8.44
C LEU A 244 -14.43 12.06 9.82
N ALA A 245 -13.14 11.75 9.88
CA ALA A 245 -12.33 11.86 11.09
C ALA A 245 -12.27 13.33 11.55
N GLY A 246 -12.60 13.60 12.82
CA GLY A 246 -12.65 14.94 13.40
C GLY A 246 -13.72 15.87 12.79
N SER A 247 -14.62 15.36 11.95
CA SER A 247 -15.56 16.18 11.20
C SER A 247 -16.67 16.73 12.10
N GLU A 248 -16.89 18.06 12.11
CA GLU A 248 -18.03 18.67 12.81
C GLU A 248 -19.38 18.09 12.37
N ARG A 249 -19.47 17.66 11.10
CA ARG A 249 -20.70 17.04 10.57
C ARG A 249 -20.96 15.68 11.20
N VAL A 250 -19.91 14.95 11.54
CA VAL A 250 -19.98 13.63 12.18
C VAL A 250 -20.17 13.80 13.69
N LEU A 251 -19.40 14.69 14.32
CA LEU A 251 -19.37 14.89 15.77
C LEU A 251 -20.55 15.70 16.33
N GLY A 252 -21.18 16.52 15.49
CA GLY A 252 -22.31 17.38 15.87
C GLY A 252 -23.61 16.62 16.19
N SER A 253 -24.76 17.26 15.98
CA SER A 253 -26.05 16.60 16.19
C SER A 253 -26.27 15.47 15.18
N ALA A 254 -27.06 14.46 15.56
CA ALA A 254 -27.28 13.28 14.73
C ALA A 254 -28.03 13.58 13.43
N GLU A 255 -28.88 14.60 13.42
CA GLU A 255 -29.83 14.83 12.32
C GLU A 255 -29.17 15.18 10.98
N PRO A 256 -28.19 16.10 10.90
CA PRO A 256 -27.52 16.38 9.64
C PRO A 256 -26.79 15.16 9.07
N LEU A 257 -26.09 14.38 9.91
CA LEU A 257 -25.37 13.19 9.48
C LEU A 257 -26.34 12.15 8.90
N VAL A 258 -27.39 11.81 9.64
CA VAL A 258 -28.39 10.83 9.19
C VAL A 258 -29.13 11.33 7.95
N ALA A 259 -29.46 12.62 7.86
CA ALA A 259 -30.10 13.19 6.68
C ALA A 259 -29.22 13.07 5.42
N ILE A 260 -27.90 13.27 5.55
CA ILE A 260 -26.94 13.04 4.46
C ILE A 260 -26.91 11.56 4.06
N LEU A 261 -26.83 10.64 5.03
CA LEU A 261 -26.84 9.21 4.73
C LEU A 261 -28.12 8.77 4.01
N LEU A 262 -29.27 9.35 4.35
CA LEU A 262 -30.56 8.99 3.76
C LEU A 262 -30.78 9.55 2.35
N HIS A 263 -30.25 10.73 2.03
CA HIS A 263 -30.62 11.47 0.83
C HIS A 263 -29.44 11.91 -0.05
N GLY A 264 -28.21 11.79 0.44
CA GLY A 264 -27.00 12.28 -0.20
C GLY A 264 -26.75 13.76 0.05
N MET A 265 -25.67 14.28 -0.53
CA MET A 265 -25.27 15.68 -0.45
C MET A 265 -24.66 16.17 -1.76
N GLU A 266 -24.87 17.45 -2.09
CA GLU A 266 -24.31 18.10 -3.26
C GLU A 266 -24.00 19.59 -3.03
N GLY A 267 -23.24 20.15 -3.96
CA GLY A 267 -22.83 21.54 -3.95
C GLY A 267 -21.66 21.82 -2.99
N PRO A 268 -21.21 23.08 -2.95
CA PRO A 268 -19.97 23.41 -2.28
C PRO A 268 -20.05 23.27 -0.76
N LEU A 269 -18.99 22.69 -0.22
CA LEU A 269 -18.72 22.53 1.19
C LEU A 269 -17.29 23.03 1.47
N ASP A 270 -17.15 24.01 2.35
CA ASP A 270 -15.85 24.50 2.82
C ASP A 270 -15.58 23.93 4.20
N ILE A 271 -14.45 23.22 4.35
CA ILE A 271 -13.96 22.68 5.62
C ILE A 271 -12.51 23.15 5.77
N ASP A 272 -12.22 23.91 6.82
CA ASP A 272 -10.88 24.43 7.13
C ASP A 272 -10.18 25.13 5.94
N GLY A 273 -10.96 25.91 5.17
CA GLY A 273 -10.46 26.63 3.99
C GLY A 273 -10.22 25.75 2.75
N VAL A 274 -10.60 24.46 2.78
CA VAL A 274 -10.61 23.57 1.63
C VAL A 274 -12.03 23.41 1.11
N ARG A 275 -12.21 23.71 -0.18
CA ARG A 275 -13.48 23.53 -0.89
C ARG A 275 -13.61 22.12 -1.44
N TYR A 276 -14.78 21.52 -1.21
CA TYR A 276 -15.25 20.24 -1.75
C TYR A 276 -16.55 20.47 -2.51
N ASP A 277 -16.71 19.87 -3.69
CA ASP A 277 -17.89 20.08 -4.56
C ASP A 277 -18.31 18.79 -5.28
N GLN A 278 -17.87 17.64 -4.76
CA GLN A 278 -18.25 16.33 -5.29
C GLN A 278 -19.63 15.93 -4.75
N GLN A 279 -20.44 15.33 -5.61
CA GLN A 279 -21.75 14.79 -5.21
C GLN A 279 -21.55 13.49 -4.41
N MET A 280 -22.17 13.43 -3.24
CA MET A 280 -22.27 12.23 -2.43
C MET A 280 -23.67 11.61 -2.63
N PRO A 281 -23.80 10.40 -3.20
CA PRO A 281 -25.08 9.72 -3.26
C PRO A 281 -25.58 9.34 -1.86
N ALA A 282 -26.87 9.05 -1.74
CA ALA A 282 -27.39 8.42 -0.52
C ALA A 282 -26.67 7.10 -0.24
N ALA A 283 -26.55 6.75 1.04
CA ALA A 283 -25.97 5.49 1.45
C ALA A 283 -26.79 4.32 0.86
N PRO A 284 -26.14 3.21 0.45
CA PRO A 284 -26.83 2.09 -0.21
C PRO A 284 -27.67 1.23 0.76
N PHE A 285 -27.93 1.72 1.97
CA PHE A 285 -28.62 1.00 3.04
C PHE A 285 -30.07 1.48 3.17
N THR A 286 -30.99 0.54 3.31
CA THR A 286 -32.43 0.85 3.39
C THR A 286 -33.00 0.72 4.79
N SER A 287 -32.40 -0.12 5.64
CA SER A 287 -32.85 -0.34 7.02
C SER A 287 -32.46 0.84 7.93
N ASP A 288 -33.21 1.02 9.03
CA ASP A 288 -32.84 2.02 10.04
C ASP A 288 -31.64 1.54 10.86
N GLU A 289 -31.50 0.22 10.98
CA GLU A 289 -30.45 -0.50 11.70
C GLU A 289 -29.08 -0.31 11.05
N ASP A 290 -28.96 -0.50 9.73
CA ASP A 290 -27.69 -0.35 9.01
C ASP A 290 -27.23 1.12 8.99
N ILE A 291 -28.17 2.05 8.79
CA ILE A 291 -27.88 3.49 8.85
C ILE A 291 -27.43 3.90 10.25
N ALA A 292 -28.10 3.40 11.30
CA ALA A 292 -27.71 3.64 12.69
C ALA A 292 -26.33 3.06 13.00
N ALA A 293 -26.05 1.84 12.53
CA ALA A 293 -24.79 1.16 12.71
C ALA A 293 -23.64 1.92 12.05
N VAL A 294 -23.72 2.22 10.75
CA VAL A 294 -22.65 2.95 10.06
C VAL A 294 -22.46 4.35 10.65
N ALA A 295 -23.55 5.07 10.97
CA ALA A 295 -23.45 6.41 11.54
C ALA A 295 -22.82 6.41 12.95
N SER A 296 -23.09 5.36 13.74
CA SER A 296 -22.46 5.17 15.04
C SER A 296 -20.97 4.87 14.91
N TYR A 297 -20.59 3.99 13.97
CA TYR A 297 -19.19 3.72 13.68
C TYR A 297 -18.42 4.99 13.32
N LEU A 298 -18.97 5.83 12.43
CA LEU A 298 -18.33 7.10 12.08
C LEU A 298 -18.08 8.00 13.30
N ARG A 299 -18.96 7.96 14.30
CA ARG A 299 -18.91 8.80 15.51
C ARG A 299 -17.96 8.29 16.59
N THR A 300 -17.46 7.07 16.44
CA THR A 300 -16.56 6.41 17.40
C THR A 300 -15.22 6.00 16.79
N ALA A 301 -15.06 6.16 15.47
CA ALA A 301 -13.84 5.80 14.75
C ALA A 301 -12.84 6.96 14.69
N TRP A 302 -11.55 6.63 14.54
CA TRP A 302 -10.46 7.60 14.31
C TRP A 302 -10.33 8.66 15.42
N GLY A 303 -10.62 8.27 16.66
CA GLY A 303 -10.61 9.18 17.82
C GLY A 303 -11.81 10.13 17.89
N ASN A 304 -12.83 9.91 17.06
CA ASN A 304 -14.11 10.60 17.24
C ASN A 304 -14.77 10.14 18.54
N ASP A 305 -15.28 11.11 19.31
CA ASP A 305 -16.03 10.86 20.55
C ASP A 305 -17.37 11.58 20.47
N ALA A 306 -18.40 10.86 20.02
CA ALA A 306 -19.76 11.36 20.01
C ALA A 306 -20.78 10.24 20.27
N PRO A 307 -21.93 10.53 20.91
CA PRO A 307 -22.91 9.50 21.25
C PRO A 307 -23.39 8.69 20.03
N VAL A 308 -23.48 7.37 20.16
CA VAL A 308 -24.02 6.49 19.11
C VAL A 308 -25.43 6.87 18.70
N ILE A 309 -25.80 6.55 17.45
CA ILE A 309 -27.12 6.85 16.88
C ILE A 309 -27.94 5.57 16.86
N THR A 310 -29.13 5.61 17.47
CA THR A 310 -30.01 4.44 17.56
C THR A 310 -30.88 4.28 16.30
N PRO A 311 -31.35 3.05 15.98
CA PRO A 311 -32.31 2.84 14.90
C PRO A 311 -33.61 3.66 15.07
N SER A 312 -34.05 3.88 16.31
CA SER A 312 -35.21 4.73 16.61
C SER A 312 -34.98 6.20 16.27
N ALA A 313 -33.77 6.72 16.49
CA ALA A 313 -33.40 8.08 16.08
C ALA A 313 -33.39 8.20 14.55
N VAL A 314 -32.80 7.21 13.85
CA VAL A 314 -32.83 7.16 12.38
C VAL A 314 -34.25 7.16 11.86
N ARG A 315 -35.14 6.33 12.43
CA ARG A 315 -36.56 6.29 12.05
C ARG A 315 -37.26 7.65 12.20
N ALA A 316 -37.01 8.34 13.32
CA ALA A 316 -37.58 9.66 13.55
C ALA A 316 -37.09 10.69 12.54
N ILE A 317 -35.79 10.68 12.21
CA ILE A 317 -35.18 11.58 11.22
C ILE A 317 -35.67 11.25 9.80
N ARG A 318 -35.81 9.97 9.46
CA ARG A 318 -36.42 9.51 8.21
C ARG A 318 -37.85 10.02 8.07
N GLY A 319 -38.65 9.95 9.14
CA GLY A 319 -40.00 10.52 9.17
C GLY A 319 -40.01 12.04 8.97
N ARG A 320 -39.11 12.77 9.65
CA ARG A 320 -38.98 14.24 9.51
C ARG A 320 -38.52 14.67 8.12
N THR A 321 -37.76 13.83 7.42
CA THR A 321 -37.19 14.13 6.10
C THR A 321 -37.93 13.43 4.95
N ALA A 322 -39.06 12.75 5.21
CA ALA A 322 -39.79 11.99 4.19
C ALA A 322 -40.30 12.85 3.02
N GLY A 323 -40.50 14.16 3.23
CA GLY A 323 -40.86 15.11 2.19
C GLY A 323 -39.68 15.69 1.39
N HIS A 324 -38.44 15.44 1.83
CA HIS A 324 -37.25 15.90 1.12
C HIS A 324 -37.01 15.07 -0.15
N ARG A 325 -36.52 15.70 -1.20
CA ARG A 325 -36.28 15.10 -2.52
C ARG A 325 -34.89 15.50 -2.99
N GLY A 326 -34.09 14.51 -3.39
CA GLY A 326 -32.75 14.73 -3.90
C GLY A 326 -31.71 14.97 -2.80
N PRO A 327 -30.48 15.32 -3.19
CA PRO A 327 -29.36 15.52 -2.27
C PRO A 327 -29.50 16.82 -1.50
N TRP A 328 -28.93 16.84 -0.29
CA TRP A 328 -28.87 18.04 0.52
C TRP A 328 -27.79 19.02 0.03
N THR A 329 -28.05 20.32 0.17
CA THR A 329 -26.97 21.33 0.13
C THR A 329 -26.58 21.76 1.55
N SER A 330 -25.36 22.28 1.72
CA SER A 330 -24.87 22.82 3.00
C SER A 330 -25.86 23.82 3.63
N THR A 331 -26.46 24.70 2.82
CA THR A 331 -27.46 25.69 3.27
C THR A 331 -28.78 25.04 3.65
N ALA A 332 -29.28 24.08 2.87
CA ALA A 332 -30.54 23.39 3.16
C ALA A 332 -30.45 22.59 4.47
N LEU A 333 -29.33 21.90 4.73
CA LEU A 333 -29.10 21.17 5.98
C LEU A 333 -29.10 22.09 7.19
N ARG A 334 -28.38 23.23 7.10
CA ARG A 334 -28.38 24.21 8.19
C ARG A 334 -29.79 24.71 8.46
N ASN A 335 -30.53 25.13 7.45
CA ASN A 335 -31.89 25.63 7.63
C ASN A 335 -32.86 24.58 8.21
N ALA A 336 -32.69 23.30 7.88
CA ALA A 336 -33.54 22.22 8.36
C ALA A 336 -33.26 21.83 9.82
N PHE A 337 -32.02 22.00 10.30
CA PHE A 337 -31.55 21.45 11.57
C PHE A 337 -30.85 22.46 12.49
N SER A 338 -30.82 23.75 12.16
CA SER A 338 -30.30 24.79 13.05
C SER A 338 -31.02 24.75 14.41
N PRO A 339 -30.29 24.81 15.54
CA PRO A 339 -30.92 24.98 16.84
C PRO A 339 -31.72 26.28 16.83
N ARG A 340 -32.99 26.20 17.25
CA ARG A 340 -33.87 27.37 17.41
C ARG A 340 -33.51 28.16 18.65
#